data_AF-A0A316F1B2-F1
#
_entry.id   AF-A0A316F1B2-F1
#
_cell.length_a   1.000
_cell.length_b   1.000
_cell.length_c   1.000
_cell.angle_alpha   90.00
_cell.angle_beta   90.00
_cell.angle_gamma   90.00
#
_symmetry.space_group_name_H-M   'P 1'
#
loop_
_entity.id
_entity.type
_entity.pdbx_description
1 polymer ?
#
loop_
_entity_poly.entity_id
_entity_poly.type
_entity_poly.pdbx_seq_one_letter_code
_entity_poly.pdbx_strand_id
1 'polypeptide(L)'
;MHKRRFLSLTHAIGCLIRWAFVGPRPDEEHWLSKFGGVESANPNDHQAQPFNRVEYTYALLTKELGIDMAPVDFIEEPTGRFHFLTKRFDRTADGGRIHMHGLAGLAHIDYNIPRAYSYDQYFRWRRIMFVVSASPR
;
A
#
# COMPACT_ATOMS: atom_id res chain seq x y z
N MET A 1 -35.38 -17.12 -7.34
CA MET A 1 -34.42 -16.67 -6.31
C MET A 1 -33.01 -16.66 -6.90
N HIS A 2 -32.63 -15.53 -7.51
CA HIS A 2 -31.30 -15.36 -8.11
C HIS A 2 -30.28 -14.99 -7.04
N LYS A 3 -29.41 -15.95 -6.67
CA LYS A 3 -28.21 -15.65 -5.88
C LYS A 3 -27.29 -14.78 -6.74
N ARG A 4 -27.00 -13.61 -6.19
CA ARG A 4 -26.31 -12.48 -6.80
C ARG A 4 -24.98 -12.91 -7.41
N ARG A 5 -24.77 -12.47 -8.66
CA ARG A 5 -23.50 -12.50 -9.38
C ARG A 5 -22.45 -11.77 -8.53
N PHE A 6 -21.51 -12.53 -7.98
CA PHE A 6 -20.24 -11.98 -7.54
C PHE A 6 -19.46 -11.66 -8.82
N LEU A 7 -19.26 -10.38 -9.12
CA LEU A 7 -18.37 -9.98 -10.19
C LEU A 7 -16.94 -10.25 -9.71
N SER A 8 -16.47 -11.47 -9.97
CA SER A 8 -15.10 -11.88 -9.73
C SER A 8 -14.24 -11.29 -10.83
N LEU A 9 -13.32 -10.39 -10.50
CA LEU A 9 -12.24 -9.92 -11.38
C LEU A 9 -11.20 -11.04 -11.56
N THR A 10 -11.62 -12.26 -11.90
CA THR A 10 -10.73 -13.44 -12.08
C THR A 10 -10.21 -13.61 -13.49
N HIS A 11 -10.52 -12.74 -14.45
CA HIS A 11 -10.40 -13.12 -15.86
C HIS A 11 -9.05 -12.86 -16.54
N ALA A 12 -7.94 -12.70 -15.82
CA ALA A 12 -6.65 -12.54 -16.50
C ALA A 12 -5.40 -13.19 -15.87
N ILE A 13 -5.30 -13.44 -14.56
CA ILE A 13 -3.98 -13.77 -13.95
C ILE A 13 -4.03 -14.88 -12.87
N GLY A 14 -5.11 -15.65 -12.76
CA GLY A 14 -5.20 -16.75 -11.78
C GLY A 14 -5.18 -16.33 -10.30
N CYS A 15 -5.12 -15.03 -9.99
CA CYS A 15 -5.19 -14.48 -8.64
C CYS A 15 -6.67 -14.20 -8.27
N LEU A 16 -7.16 -14.82 -7.20
CA LEU A 16 -8.52 -14.58 -6.69
C LEU A 16 -8.51 -13.34 -5.78
N ILE A 17 -8.94 -12.20 -6.30
CA ILE A 17 -9.09 -10.98 -5.50
C ILE A 17 -10.46 -10.98 -4.82
N ARG A 18 -10.46 -10.86 -3.49
CA ARG A 18 -11.68 -10.72 -2.69
C ARG A 18 -11.81 -9.32 -2.12
N TRP A 19 -13.06 -8.92 -1.89
CA TRP A 19 -13.39 -7.64 -1.29
C TRP A 19 -12.81 -7.52 0.12
N ALA A 20 -12.06 -6.44 0.37
CA ALA A 20 -11.35 -6.21 1.63
C ALA A 20 -12.25 -6.01 2.87
N PHE A 21 -13.58 -5.84 2.68
CA PHE A 21 -14.55 -5.74 3.78
C PHE A 21 -15.01 -7.10 4.32
N VAL A 22 -14.68 -8.20 3.63
CA VAL A 22 -14.96 -9.54 4.12
C VAL A 22 -13.70 -10.08 4.80
N GLY A 23 -13.86 -10.74 5.94
CA GLY A 23 -12.74 -11.37 6.65
C GLY A 23 -11.94 -12.31 5.73
N PRO A 24 -10.61 -12.42 5.95
CA PRO A 24 -9.77 -13.35 5.22
C PRO A 24 -10.14 -14.80 5.59
N ARG A 25 -9.91 -15.72 4.66
CA ARG A 25 -9.86 -17.16 4.95
C ARG A 25 -8.47 -17.55 5.46
N PRO A 26 -8.30 -18.75 6.06
CA PRO A 26 -7.02 -19.18 6.62
C PRO A 26 -5.84 -19.20 5.62
N ASP A 27 -6.13 -19.30 4.33
CA ASP A 27 -5.18 -19.37 3.21
C ASP A 27 -5.05 -18.04 2.44
N GLU A 28 -5.68 -16.97 2.91
CA GLU A 28 -5.71 -15.69 2.21
C GLU A 28 -4.85 -14.63 2.90
N GLU A 29 -4.29 -13.74 2.09
CA GLU A 29 -3.42 -12.67 2.55
C GLU A 29 -3.99 -11.28 2.27
N HIS A 30 -3.54 -10.31 3.05
CA HIS A 30 -3.90 -8.91 2.87
C HIS A 30 -2.88 -8.17 2.02
N TRP A 31 -3.35 -7.69 0.87
CA TRP A 31 -2.55 -6.91 -0.07
C TRP A 31 -3.17 -5.52 -0.28
N LEU A 32 -2.32 -4.53 -0.54
CA LEU A 32 -2.69 -3.21 -1.00
C LEU A 32 -2.36 -3.14 -2.49
N SER A 33 -3.35 -2.77 -3.30
CA SER A 33 -3.19 -2.57 -4.73
C SER A 33 -3.19 -1.08 -5.07
N LYS A 34 -2.18 -0.65 -5.80
CA LYS A 34 -2.14 0.65 -6.47
C LYS A 34 -2.46 0.43 -7.94
N PHE A 35 -3.56 1.00 -8.39
CA PHE A 35 -4.04 0.84 -9.75
C PHE A 35 -3.18 1.63 -10.75
N GLY A 36 -2.81 1.00 -11.86
CA GLY A 36 -2.13 1.68 -12.96
C GLY A 36 -3.10 2.49 -13.81
N GLY A 37 -2.70 3.70 -14.20
CA GLY A 37 -3.47 4.56 -15.09
C GLY A 37 -4.69 5.24 -14.45
N VAL A 38 -4.63 5.54 -13.15
CA VAL A 38 -5.62 6.35 -12.44
C VAL A 38 -4.91 7.61 -11.92
N GLU A 39 -4.87 8.67 -12.74
CA GLU A 39 -4.23 9.94 -12.35
C GLU A 39 -5.23 10.96 -11.79
N SER A 40 -6.48 10.97 -12.29
CA SER A 40 -7.47 11.97 -11.92
C SER A 40 -8.89 11.39 -11.91
N ALA A 41 -9.83 12.10 -11.28
CA ALA A 41 -11.24 11.76 -11.35
C ALA A 41 -11.83 11.90 -12.78
N ASN A 42 -11.06 12.46 -13.73
CA ASN A 42 -11.45 12.58 -15.11
C ASN A 42 -11.10 11.28 -15.88
N PRO A 43 -12.09 10.53 -16.40
CA PRO A 43 -11.87 9.28 -17.12
C PRO A 43 -10.97 9.37 -18.35
N ASN A 44 -10.83 10.57 -18.92
CA ASN A 44 -10.03 10.80 -20.12
C ASN A 44 -8.52 10.81 -19.86
N ASP A 45 -8.10 10.95 -18.59
CA ASP A 45 -6.68 10.95 -18.19
C ASP A 45 -6.20 9.55 -17.76
N HIS A 46 -6.98 8.49 -18.06
CA HIS A 46 -6.74 7.13 -17.56
C HIS A 46 -5.83 6.29 -18.46
N GLN A 47 -4.74 6.89 -18.95
CA GLN A 47 -3.74 6.20 -19.75
C GLN A 47 -2.76 5.42 -18.87
N ALA A 48 -2.26 4.29 -19.38
CA ALA A 48 -1.27 3.48 -18.67
C ALA A 48 0.06 4.24 -18.56
N GLN A 49 0.37 4.69 -17.36
CA GLN A 49 1.57 5.47 -17.06
C GLN A 49 2.62 4.61 -16.37
N PRO A 50 3.92 4.96 -16.49
CA PRO A 50 4.99 4.11 -15.99
C PRO A 50 5.13 4.11 -14.46
N PHE A 51 4.39 4.95 -13.72
CA PHE A 51 4.59 5.16 -12.28
C PHE A 51 4.58 3.87 -11.47
N ASN A 52 3.61 2.98 -11.70
CA ASN A 52 3.49 1.74 -10.93
C ASN A 52 4.65 0.77 -11.24
N ARG A 53 5.16 0.77 -12.48
CA ARG A 53 6.36 0.00 -12.84
C ARG A 53 7.60 0.57 -12.16
N VAL A 54 7.73 1.89 -12.13
CA VAL A 54 8.81 2.59 -11.42
C VAL A 54 8.78 2.27 -9.92
N GLU A 55 7.61 2.34 -9.28
CA GLU A 55 7.44 1.96 -7.87
C GLU A 55 7.83 0.50 -7.60
N TYR A 56 7.43 -0.43 -8.48
CA TYR A 56 7.80 -1.84 -8.37
C TYR A 56 9.32 -2.04 -8.48
N THR A 57 9.98 -1.38 -9.44
CA THR A 57 11.45 -1.43 -9.58
C THR A 57 12.15 -0.91 -8.34
N TYR A 58 11.72 0.21 -7.77
CA TYR A 58 12.30 0.73 -6.51
C TYR A 58 12.08 -0.23 -5.34
N ALA A 59 10.93 -0.88 -5.26
CA ALA A 59 10.67 -1.88 -4.22
C ALA A 59 11.61 -3.09 -4.32
N LEU A 60 11.89 -3.57 -5.54
CA LEU A 60 12.87 -4.65 -5.76
C LEU A 60 14.28 -4.20 -5.36
N LEU A 61 14.71 -3.02 -5.81
CA LEU A 61 16.02 -2.47 -5.44
C LEU A 61 16.18 -2.31 -3.93
N THR A 62 15.13 -1.86 -3.23
CA THR A 62 15.12 -1.70 -1.77
C THR A 62 15.44 -3.02 -1.07
N LYS A 63 14.86 -4.13 -1.54
CA LYS A 63 15.14 -5.48 -1.01
C LYS A 63 16.58 -5.91 -1.27
N GLU A 64 17.08 -5.71 -2.48
CA GLU A 64 18.48 -6.04 -2.84
C GLU A 64 19.50 -5.26 -1.99
N LEU A 65 19.15 -4.04 -1.56
CA LEU A 65 19.97 -3.21 -0.67
C LEU A 65 19.84 -3.58 0.81
N GLY A 66 19.03 -4.59 1.16
CA GLY A 66 18.83 -5.02 2.55
C GLY A 66 18.01 -4.02 3.39
N ILE A 67 17.27 -3.11 2.76
CA ILE A 67 16.34 -2.21 3.45
C ILE A 67 15.02 -2.97 3.65
N ASP A 68 14.46 -2.90 4.87
CA ASP A 68 13.21 -3.56 5.20
C ASP A 68 12.06 -3.07 4.29
N MET A 69 11.45 -4.01 3.56
CA MET A 69 10.40 -3.75 2.60
C MET A 69 9.43 -4.92 2.55
N ALA A 70 8.14 -4.59 2.59
CA ALA A 70 7.09 -5.58 2.48
C ALA A 70 7.21 -6.40 1.16
N PRO A 71 6.72 -7.65 1.14
CA PRO A 71 6.54 -8.39 -0.11
C PRO A 71 5.80 -7.55 -1.16
N VAL A 72 6.25 -7.63 -2.40
CA VAL A 72 5.67 -6.88 -3.53
C VAL A 72 5.43 -7.84 -4.68
N ASP A 73 4.40 -7.55 -5.47
CA ASP A 73 3.99 -8.30 -6.65
C ASP A 73 3.29 -7.33 -7.62
N PHE A 74 2.79 -7.84 -8.74
CA PHE A 74 2.06 -7.03 -9.71
C PHE A 74 0.96 -7.80 -10.45
N ILE A 75 0.03 -7.04 -11.02
CA ILE A 75 -0.99 -7.53 -11.95
C ILE A 75 -0.82 -6.70 -13.22
N GLU A 76 -0.65 -7.37 -14.36
CA GLU A 76 -0.59 -6.72 -15.66
C GLU A 76 -1.81 -7.10 -16.51
N GLU A 77 -2.62 -6.12 -16.87
CA GLU A 77 -3.78 -6.33 -17.72
C GLU A 77 -3.35 -6.49 -19.20
N PRO A 78 -4.14 -7.21 -20.02
CA PRO A 78 -3.93 -7.26 -21.47
C PRO A 78 -3.96 -5.88 -22.16
N THR A 79 -4.55 -4.88 -21.50
CA THR A 79 -4.59 -3.47 -21.95
C THR A 79 -3.24 -2.74 -21.77
N GLY A 80 -2.25 -3.38 -21.14
CA GLY A 80 -0.94 -2.80 -20.82
C GLY A 80 -0.90 -2.05 -19.48
N ARG A 81 -2.00 -2.00 -18.73
CA ARG A 81 -2.04 -1.43 -17.38
C ARG A 81 -1.29 -2.31 -16.40
N PHE A 82 -0.47 -1.68 -15.57
CA PHE A 82 0.35 -2.33 -14.56
C PHE A 82 -0.09 -1.89 -13.17
N HIS A 83 -0.58 -2.82 -12.37
CA HIS A 83 -1.03 -2.59 -11.00
C HIS A 83 0.04 -3.09 -10.04
N PHE A 84 0.50 -2.22 -9.15
CA PHE A 84 1.51 -2.56 -8.15
C PHE A 84 0.82 -3.10 -6.90
N LEU A 85 1.30 -4.24 -6.40
CA LEU A 85 0.81 -4.88 -5.19
C LEU A 85 1.89 -4.86 -4.12
N THR A 86 1.48 -4.57 -2.88
CA THR A 86 2.35 -4.74 -1.71
C THR A 86 1.58 -5.39 -0.57
N LYS A 87 2.19 -6.34 0.13
CA LYS A 87 1.57 -7.01 1.28
C LYS A 87 1.42 -6.02 2.43
N ARG A 88 0.25 -6.02 3.06
CA ARG A 88 -0.06 -5.09 4.15
C ARG A 88 0.64 -5.52 5.44
N PHE A 89 1.52 -4.67 5.95
CA PHE A 89 2.16 -4.86 7.25
C PHE A 89 1.27 -4.46 8.44
N ASP A 90 0.16 -3.76 8.21
CA ASP A 90 -0.79 -3.30 9.25
C ASP A 90 -1.93 -4.31 9.50
N ARG A 91 -1.75 -5.57 9.10
CA ARG A 91 -2.73 -6.65 9.21
C ARG A 91 -2.07 -7.91 9.77
N THR A 92 -2.79 -8.59 10.65
CA THR A 92 -2.42 -9.93 11.14
C THR A 92 -2.99 -11.01 10.21
N ALA A 93 -2.48 -12.24 10.32
CA ALA A 93 -2.90 -13.36 9.47
C ALA A 93 -4.39 -13.74 9.64
N ASP A 94 -4.94 -13.51 10.82
CA ASP A 94 -6.36 -13.70 11.16
C ASP A 94 -7.26 -12.50 10.80
N GLY A 95 -6.70 -11.46 10.16
CA GLY A 95 -7.44 -10.28 9.70
C GLY A 95 -7.60 -9.17 10.73
N GLY A 96 -6.94 -9.29 11.89
CA GLY A 96 -6.79 -8.22 12.87
C GLY A 96 -6.09 -7.00 12.28
N ARG A 97 -6.40 -5.83 12.85
CA ARG A 97 -5.83 -4.54 12.42
C ARG A 97 -4.77 -4.10 13.42
N ILE A 98 -3.61 -3.73 12.93
CA ILE A 98 -2.56 -3.10 13.72
C ILE A 98 -2.71 -1.59 13.57
N HIS A 99 -2.85 -0.88 14.69
CA HIS A 99 -2.99 0.57 14.67
C HIS A 99 -1.65 1.21 14.27
N MET A 100 -1.69 2.04 13.23
CA MET A 100 -0.51 2.68 12.63
C MET A 100 -0.81 4.15 12.35
N HIS A 101 0.18 5.02 12.56
CA HIS A 101 0.16 6.41 12.12
C HIS A 101 1.42 6.71 11.32
N GLY A 102 1.27 7.48 10.23
CA GLY A 102 2.41 8.11 9.57
C GLY A 102 2.94 9.29 10.38
N LEU A 103 4.17 9.71 10.10
CA LEU A 103 4.79 10.86 10.76
C LEU A 103 3.93 12.13 10.65
N ALA A 104 3.35 12.40 9.47
CA ALA A 104 2.47 13.54 9.27
C ALA A 104 1.24 13.53 10.20
N GLY A 105 0.65 12.34 10.42
CA GLY A 105 -0.46 12.17 11.35
C GLY A 105 -0.03 12.40 12.80
N LEU A 106 1.13 11.88 13.20
CA LEU A 106 1.68 12.07 14.55
C LEU A 106 2.04 13.53 14.83
N ALA A 107 2.58 14.23 13.83
CA ALA A 107 3.06 15.59 13.95
C ALA A 107 1.99 16.64 13.56
N HIS A 108 0.77 16.22 13.25
CA HIS A 108 -0.32 17.08 12.78
C HIS A 108 0.08 17.99 11.60
N ILE A 109 0.83 17.42 10.65
CA ILE A 109 1.30 18.12 9.45
C ILE A 109 0.27 17.96 8.33
N ASP A 110 -0.03 19.05 7.64
CA ASP A 110 -0.78 18.99 6.38
C ASP A 110 0.11 18.48 5.26
N TYR A 111 -0.13 17.23 4.85
CA TYR A 111 0.62 16.57 3.78
C TYR A 111 0.38 17.20 2.40
N ASN A 112 -0.65 18.04 2.24
CA ASN A 112 -0.94 18.72 0.97
C ASN A 112 -0.04 19.94 0.74
N ILE A 113 0.69 20.40 1.76
CA ILE A 113 1.57 21.57 1.66
C ILE A 113 2.99 21.08 1.31
N PRO A 114 3.47 21.28 0.06
CA PRO A 114 4.79 20.82 -0.32
C PRO A 114 5.87 21.51 0.51
N ARG A 115 6.87 20.75 0.96
CA ARG A 115 7.99 21.25 1.79
C ARG A 115 7.57 21.89 3.12
N ALA A 116 6.36 21.60 3.62
CA ALA A 116 5.96 22.01 4.98
C ALA A 116 6.80 21.35 6.08
N TYR A 117 7.60 20.33 5.74
CA TYR A 117 8.40 19.57 6.68
C TYR A 117 9.81 19.32 6.17
N SER A 118 10.77 19.28 7.10
CA SER A 118 12.19 19.05 6.82
C SER A 118 12.75 17.84 7.57
N TYR A 119 13.91 17.37 7.13
CA TYR A 119 14.63 16.28 7.81
C TYR A 119 15.03 16.64 9.24
N ASP A 120 15.35 17.91 9.53
CA ASP A 120 15.64 18.37 10.90
C ASP A 120 14.46 18.09 11.84
N GLN A 121 13.25 18.45 11.40
CA GLN A 121 12.05 18.22 12.18
C GLN A 121 11.72 16.72 12.30
N TYR A 122 11.99 15.91 11.27
CA TYR A 122 11.91 14.45 11.36
C TYR A 122 12.84 13.88 12.45
N PHE A 123 14.12 14.28 12.48
CA PHE A 123 15.06 13.82 13.50
C PHE A 123 14.64 14.24 14.91
N ARG A 124 14.02 15.41 15.05
CA ARG A 124 13.44 15.87 16.33
C ARG A 124 12.34 14.92 16.81
N TRP A 125 11.41 14.50 15.95
CA TRP A 125 10.38 13.52 16.33
C TRP A 125 10.95 12.14 16.65
N ARG A 126 11.93 11.69 15.86
CA ARG A 126 12.61 10.41 16.13
C ARG A 126 13.20 10.42 17.55
N ARG A 127 13.80 11.53 17.98
CA ARG A 127 14.33 11.67 19.34
C ARG A 127 13.24 11.64 20.41
N ILE A 128 12.11 12.32 20.20
CA ILE A 128 10.96 12.30 21.13
C ILE A 128 10.41 10.87 21.28
N MET A 129 10.18 10.18 20.16
CA MET A 129 9.65 8.81 20.19
C MET A 129 10.61 7.81 20.84
N PHE A 130 11.92 7.94 20.60
CA PHE A 130 12.92 7.08 21.24
C PHE A 130 12.96 7.23 22.76
N VAL A 131 12.82 8.45 23.28
CA VAL A 131 12.77 8.70 24.72
C VAL A 131 11.52 8.09 25.36
N VAL A 132 10.37 8.17 24.68
CA VAL A 132 9.12 7.56 25.17
C VAL A 132 9.20 6.03 25.21
N SER A 133 9.88 5.38 24.25
CA SER A 133 10.05 3.92 24.25
C SER A 133 11.09 3.40 25.24
N ALA A 134 12.07 4.23 25.61
CA ALA A 134 13.16 3.87 26.52
C ALA A 134 12.87 4.15 27.99
N SER A 135 11.72 4.76 28.32
CA SER A 135 11.26 4.88 29.71
C SER A 135 10.85 3.50 30.23
N PRO A 136 11.40 3.02 31.35
CA PRO A 136 10.85 1.83 32.01
C PRO A 136 9.40 2.12 32.39
N ARG A 137 8.51 1.17 32.11
CA ARG A 137 7.17 1.13 32.71
C ARG A 137 7.26 0.64 34.14
#